data_AF-A0A6J4YD64-F1
#
_entry.id   AF-A0A6J4YD64-F1
#
_cell.length_a   1.000
_cell.length_b   1.000
_cell.length_c   1.000
_cell.angle_alpha   90.00
_cell.angle_beta   90.00
_cell.angle_gamma   90.00
#
_symmetry.space_group_name_H-M   'P 1'
#
loop_
_entity.id
_entity.type
_entity.pdbx_description
1 polymer ?
#
loop_
_entity_poly.entity_id
_entity_poly.type
_entity_poly.pdbx_seq_one_letter_code
_entity_poly.pdbx_strand_id
1 'polypeptide(L)'
;MKKLQELKDLVQEAIDNGATSVEQIHKSLAKKPFDMLKKINLSGAAVGRLEDFQNETIGNVYEFIRAVNQKVGEIAAERLKTTEKDRGIKGLKESTPKQCKAATKTGDQCKKNATAGSDYCHVHRPK
;
A
#
# COMPACT_ATOMS: atom_id res chain seq x y z
N MET A 1 -0.36 -13.11 0.66
CA MET A 1 -0.48 -11.63 0.67
C MET A 1 -1.18 -11.09 -0.57
N LYS A 2 -1.17 -11.80 -1.73
CA LYS A 2 -1.96 -11.43 -2.92
C LYS A 2 -3.45 -11.12 -2.62
N LYS A 3 -4.12 -11.95 -1.83
CA LYS A 3 -5.49 -11.70 -1.35
C LYS A 3 -5.68 -10.38 -0.58
N LEU A 4 -4.65 -9.91 0.13
CA LEU A 4 -4.70 -8.65 0.88
C LEU A 4 -4.52 -7.44 -0.04
N GLN A 5 -3.70 -7.57 -1.09
CA GLN A 5 -3.59 -6.57 -2.15
C GLN A 5 -4.89 -6.50 -2.96
N GLU A 6 -5.43 -7.64 -3.37
CA GLU A 6 -6.73 -7.73 -4.08
C GLU A 6 -7.86 -7.11 -3.25
N LEU A 7 -7.92 -7.36 -1.93
CA LEU A 7 -8.90 -6.71 -1.05
C LEU A 7 -8.70 -5.19 -0.98
N LYS A 8 -7.45 -4.74 -0.87
CA LYS A 8 -7.11 -3.30 -0.86
C LYS A 8 -7.58 -2.63 -2.16
N ASP A 9 -7.35 -3.28 -3.29
CA ASP A 9 -7.76 -2.77 -4.61
C ASP A 9 -9.30 -2.75 -4.72
N LEU A 10 -9.98 -3.81 -4.30
CA LEU A 10 -11.45 -3.88 -4.27
C LEU A 10 -12.07 -2.76 -3.42
N VAL A 11 -11.51 -2.49 -2.24
CA VAL A 11 -11.99 -1.42 -1.37
C VAL A 11 -11.76 -0.05 -2.00
N GLN A 12 -10.59 0.19 -2.59
CA GLN A 12 -10.32 1.45 -3.29
C GLN A 12 -11.29 1.68 -4.44
N GLU A 13 -11.51 0.67 -5.28
CA GLU A 13 -12.43 0.73 -6.40
C GLU A 13 -13.88 0.99 -5.94
N ALA A 14 -14.32 0.31 -4.88
CA ALA A 14 -15.65 0.53 -4.30
C ALA A 14 -15.83 1.98 -3.81
N ILE A 15 -14.81 2.57 -3.19
CA ILE A 15 -14.83 3.97 -2.74
C ILE A 15 -14.86 4.93 -3.93
N ASP A 16 -14.04 4.71 -4.95
CA ASP A 16 -13.98 5.59 -6.14
C ASP A 16 -15.30 5.56 -6.92
N ASN A 17 -15.88 4.37 -7.09
CA ASN A 17 -17.19 4.20 -7.72
C ASN A 17 -18.30 4.86 -6.89
N GLY A 18 -18.25 4.70 -5.56
CA GLY A 18 -19.17 5.37 -4.64
C GLY A 18 -19.07 6.89 -4.74
N ALA A 19 -17.86 7.45 -4.66
CA ALA A 19 -17.59 8.88 -4.81
C ALA A 19 -18.13 9.41 -6.14
N THR A 20 -17.89 8.70 -7.24
CA THR A 20 -18.40 9.07 -8.57
C THR A 20 -19.93 9.09 -8.61
N SER A 21 -20.58 8.08 -8.02
CA SER A 21 -22.04 8.01 -7.97
C SER A 21 -22.65 9.17 -7.18
N VAL A 22 -22.13 9.45 -5.98
CA VAL A 22 -22.66 10.54 -5.15
C VAL A 22 -22.33 11.92 -5.76
N GLU A 23 -21.18 12.07 -6.42
CA GLU A 23 -20.84 13.28 -7.17
C GLU A 23 -21.89 13.60 -8.25
N GLN A 24 -22.28 12.59 -9.03
CA GLN A 24 -23.31 12.75 -10.05
C GLN A 24 -24.67 13.14 -9.44
N ILE A 25 -25.03 12.53 -8.30
CA ILE A 25 -26.24 12.91 -7.57
C ILE A 25 -26.17 14.36 -7.11
N HIS A 26 -25.06 14.79 -6.50
CA HIS A 26 -24.88 16.18 -6.05
C HIS A 26 -24.93 17.18 -7.20
N LYS A 27 -24.28 16.89 -8.33
CA LYS A 27 -24.34 17.74 -9.54
C LYS A 27 -25.76 17.83 -10.09
N SER A 28 -26.46 16.69 -10.20
CA SER A 28 -27.85 16.65 -10.68
C SER A 28 -28.81 17.42 -9.77
N LEU A 29 -28.66 17.29 -8.45
CA LEU A 29 -29.45 18.04 -7.47
C LEU A 29 -29.14 19.53 -7.52
N ALA A 30 -27.85 19.88 -7.56
CA ALA A 30 -27.36 21.25 -7.65
C ALA A 30 -27.81 21.98 -8.93
N LYS A 31 -28.06 21.24 -10.02
CA LYS A 31 -28.55 21.80 -11.28
C LYS A 31 -30.00 22.30 -11.20
N LYS A 32 -30.85 21.69 -10.36
CA LYS A 32 -32.31 21.94 -10.37
C LYS A 32 -32.70 23.41 -10.16
N PRO A 33 -32.10 24.18 -9.24
CA PRO A 33 -32.41 25.60 -9.09
C PRO A 33 -32.08 26.39 -10.36
N PHE A 34 -30.96 26.11 -11.01
CA PHE A 34 -30.57 26.77 -12.26
C PHE A 34 -31.51 26.43 -13.42
N ASP A 35 -31.95 25.17 -13.51
CA ASP A 35 -32.97 24.77 -14.49
C ASP A 35 -34.29 25.50 -14.28
N MET A 36 -34.67 25.77 -13.02
CA MET A 36 -35.87 26.55 -12.69
C MET A 36 -35.71 28.02 -13.08
N LEU A 37 -34.55 28.64 -12.80
CA LEU A 37 -34.24 30.02 -13.20
C LEU A 37 -34.32 30.20 -14.72
N LYS A 38 -33.80 29.23 -15.48
CA LYS A 38 -33.89 29.22 -16.95
C LYS A 38 -35.34 29.17 -17.44
N LYS A 39 -36.22 28.40 -16.78
CA LYS A 39 -37.64 28.28 -17.15
C LYS A 39 -38.44 29.57 -16.97
N ILE A 40 -38.05 30.41 -16.01
CA ILE A 40 -38.70 31.72 -15.77
C ILE A 40 -38.01 32.87 -16.54
N ASN A 41 -37.21 32.55 -17.57
CA ASN A 41 -36.40 33.47 -18.37
C ASN A 41 -35.38 34.31 -17.56
N LEU A 42 -35.10 33.93 -16.31
CA LEU A 42 -33.94 34.40 -15.55
C LEU A 42 -32.72 33.59 -15.97
N SER A 43 -32.31 33.80 -17.22
CA SER A 43 -31.12 33.18 -17.81
C SER A 43 -30.18 34.27 -18.31
N GLY A 44 -28.91 34.18 -17.92
CA GLY A 44 -27.89 35.14 -18.30
C GLY A 44 -26.51 34.67 -17.87
N ALA A 45 -25.47 35.33 -18.37
CA ALA A 45 -24.09 34.94 -18.13
C ALA A 45 -23.74 34.81 -16.63
N ALA A 46 -24.37 35.63 -15.76
CA ALA A 46 -24.17 35.54 -14.31
C ALA A 46 -24.71 34.23 -13.72
N VAL A 47 -25.91 33.79 -14.12
CA VAL A 47 -26.52 32.53 -13.66
C VAL A 47 -25.72 31.33 -14.16
N GLY A 48 -25.26 31.36 -15.41
CA GLY A 48 -24.38 30.32 -15.96
C GLY A 48 -23.07 30.19 -15.19
N ARG A 49 -22.39 31.31 -14.89
CA ARG A 49 -21.16 31.30 -14.09
C ARG A 49 -21.36 30.73 -12.68
N LEU A 50 -22.50 31.00 -12.06
CA LEU A 50 -22.83 30.42 -10.75
C LEU A 50 -23.05 28.90 -10.83
N GLU A 51 -23.73 28.42 -11.88
CA GLU A 51 -23.90 26.98 -12.15
C GLU A 51 -22.54 26.29 -12.34
N ASP A 52 -21.66 26.90 -13.14
CA ASP A 52 -20.31 26.38 -13.41
C ASP A 52 -19.45 26.35 -12.14
N PHE A 53 -19.42 27.45 -11.38
CA PHE A 53 -18.69 27.53 -10.11
C PHE A 53 -19.16 26.47 -9.11
N GLN A 54 -20.47 26.21 -9.03
CA GLN A 54 -21.01 25.18 -8.16
C GLN A 54 -20.62 23.78 -8.64
N ASN A 55 -20.69 23.50 -9.94
CA ASN A 55 -20.27 22.22 -10.51
C ASN A 55 -18.78 21.95 -10.29
N GLU A 56 -17.93 22.97 -10.44
CA GLU A 56 -16.50 22.90 -10.18
C GLU A 56 -16.23 22.66 -8.70
N THR A 57 -16.89 23.39 -7.81
CA THR A 57 -16.75 23.21 -6.35
C THR A 57 -17.10 21.79 -5.93
N ILE A 58 -18.21 21.24 -6.43
CA ILE A 58 -18.60 19.85 -6.17
C ILE A 58 -17.51 18.91 -6.69
N GLY A 59 -17.07 19.08 -7.93
CA GLY A 59 -16.00 18.27 -8.52
C GLY A 59 -14.72 18.26 -7.68
N ASN A 60 -14.26 19.44 -7.24
CA ASN A 60 -13.05 19.58 -6.44
C ASN A 60 -13.12 18.85 -5.10
N VAL A 61 -14.28 18.84 -4.44
CA VAL A 61 -14.49 18.08 -3.19
C VAL A 61 -14.36 16.58 -3.46
N TYR A 62 -14.95 16.07 -4.55
CA TYR A 62 -14.85 14.65 -4.89
C TYR A 62 -13.48 14.25 -5.41
N GLU A 63 -12.77 15.11 -6.13
CA GLU A 63 -11.36 14.92 -6.45
C GLU A 63 -10.51 14.80 -5.18
N PHE A 64 -10.76 15.63 -4.17
CA PHE A 64 -10.07 15.51 -2.89
C PHE A 64 -10.37 14.17 -2.19
N ILE A 65 -11.62 13.69 -2.21
CA ILE A 65 -11.99 12.36 -1.69
C ILE A 65 -11.20 11.26 -2.41
N ARG A 66 -11.14 11.31 -3.74
CA ARG A 66 -10.35 10.36 -4.56
C ARG A 66 -8.86 10.41 -4.22
N ALA A 67 -8.30 11.60 -4.06
CA ALA A 67 -6.89 11.77 -3.68
C ALA A 67 -6.59 11.15 -2.30
N VAL A 68 -7.49 11.33 -1.32
CA VAL A 68 -7.36 10.67 -0.01
C VAL A 68 -7.45 9.15 -0.15
N ASN A 69 -8.39 8.63 -0.94
CA ASN A 69 -8.54 7.19 -1.20
C ASN A 69 -7.27 6.59 -1.82
N GLN A 70 -6.70 7.27 -2.82
CA GLN A 70 -5.42 6.91 -3.42
C GLN A 70 -4.29 6.91 -2.40
N LYS A 71 -4.19 7.96 -1.57
CA LYS A 71 -3.12 8.07 -0.60
C LYS A 71 -3.17 6.99 0.47
N VAL A 72 -4.36 6.65 0.94
CA VAL A 72 -4.56 5.54 1.89
C VAL A 72 -4.17 4.21 1.25
N GLY A 73 -4.52 3.98 -0.02
CA GLY A 73 -4.11 2.79 -0.75
C GLY A 73 -2.60 2.66 -0.93
N GLU A 74 -1.88 3.76 -1.19
CA GLU A 74 -0.41 3.79 -1.24
C GLU A 74 0.20 3.37 0.09
N ILE A 75 -0.27 3.97 1.20
CA ILE A 75 0.20 3.66 2.55
C ILE A 75 -0.06 2.17 2.86
N ALA A 76 -1.25 1.66 2.55
CA ALA A 76 -1.58 0.26 2.76
C ALA A 76 -0.64 -0.66 1.96
N ALA A 77 -0.39 -0.34 0.70
CA ALA A 77 0.51 -1.11 -0.16
C ALA A 77 1.97 -1.13 0.35
N GLU A 78 2.47 0.00 0.85
CA GLU A 78 3.81 0.10 1.42
C GLU A 78 3.98 -0.78 2.67
N ARG A 79 2.99 -0.77 3.57
CA ARG A 79 3.00 -1.60 4.79
C ARG A 79 2.93 -3.09 4.48
N LEU A 80 2.16 -3.48 3.47
CA LEU A 80 2.08 -4.86 3.01
C LEU A 80 3.43 -5.35 2.45
N LYS A 81 4.10 -4.54 1.62
CA LYS A 81 5.44 -4.85 1.08
C LYS A 81 6.50 -4.97 2.18
N THR A 82 6.48 -4.08 3.17
CA THR A 82 7.44 -4.12 4.28
C THR A 82 7.30 -5.41 5.10
N THR A 83 6.06 -5.84 5.35
CA THR A 83 5.76 -7.09 6.05
C THR A 83 6.25 -8.32 5.27
N GLU A 84 6.18 -8.29 3.93
CA GLU A 84 6.75 -9.33 3.08
C GLU A 84 8.28 -9.40 3.19
N LYS A 85 8.95 -8.24 3.19
CA LYS A 85 10.41 -8.14 3.35
C LYS A 85 10.88 -8.69 4.70
N ASP A 86 10.21 -8.34 5.79
CA ASP A 86 10.56 -8.81 7.14
C ASP A 86 10.31 -10.31 7.35
N ARG A 87 9.33 -10.89 6.64
CA ARG A 87 9.09 -12.35 6.62
C ARG A 87 10.08 -13.08 5.70
N GLY A 88 10.48 -12.48 4.58
CA GLY A 88 11.48 -13.04 3.67
C GLY A 88 12.90 -13.06 4.27
N ILE A 89 13.23 -12.08 5.13
CA ILE A 89 14.54 -12.01 5.80
C ILE A 89 14.67 -13.06 6.92
N LYS A 90 13.57 -13.52 7.53
CA LYS A 90 13.61 -14.60 8.53
C LYS A 90 13.87 -16.00 7.94
N GLY A 91 13.99 -16.12 6.62
CA GLY A 91 14.18 -17.41 5.93
C GLY A 91 15.62 -17.87 5.69
N LEU A 92 16.65 -17.04 5.87
CA LEU A 92 18.05 -17.46 5.63
C LEU A 92 19.04 -16.76 6.57
N LYS A 93 19.16 -17.25 7.82
CA LYS A 93 20.42 -17.15 8.58
C LYS A 93 20.60 -18.38 9.49
N GLU A 94 20.75 -19.55 8.89
CA GLU A 94 21.66 -20.55 9.46
C GLU A 94 23.01 -20.38 8.77
N SER A 95 23.82 -19.46 9.28
CA SER A 95 25.27 -19.51 9.06
C SER A 95 25.86 -20.46 10.11
N THR A 96 25.62 -21.76 9.96
CA THR A 96 26.42 -22.77 10.65
C THR A 96 27.87 -22.60 10.21
N PRO A 97 28.87 -22.59 11.11
CA PRO A 97 30.27 -22.51 10.71
C PRO A 97 30.58 -23.72 9.83
N LYS A 98 30.85 -23.50 8.53
CA LYS A 98 31.03 -24.59 7.56
C LYS A 98 32.25 -25.47 7.90
N GLN A 99 33.17 -25.03 8.75
CA GLN A 99 34.37 -25.78 9.10
C GLN A 99 34.83 -25.49 10.54
N CYS A 100 35.31 -26.53 11.21
CA CYS A 100 35.88 -26.48 12.55
C CYS A 100 37.09 -25.53 12.60
N LYS A 101 37.17 -24.68 13.64
CA LYS A 101 38.26 -23.71 13.83
C LYS A 101 39.55 -24.30 14.43
N ALA A 102 39.56 -25.57 14.84
CA ALA A 102 40.76 -26.18 15.45
C ALA A 102 41.84 -26.54 14.43
N ALA A 103 43.11 -26.47 14.86
CA ALA A 103 44.25 -27.02 14.14
C ALA A 103 44.44 -28.51 14.47
N THR A 104 44.86 -29.30 13.48
CA THR A 104 45.29 -30.69 13.68
C THR A 104 46.67 -30.73 14.33
N LYS A 105 47.11 -31.93 14.74
CA LYS A 105 48.48 -32.14 15.25
C LYS A 105 49.59 -31.81 14.24
N THR A 106 49.25 -31.72 12.95
CA THR A 106 50.17 -31.32 11.87
C THR A 106 50.18 -29.81 11.62
N GLY A 107 49.38 -29.03 12.37
CA GLY A 107 49.25 -27.58 12.21
C GLY A 107 48.22 -27.12 11.18
N ASP A 108 47.64 -28.06 10.42
CA ASP A 108 46.64 -27.76 9.39
C ASP A 108 45.25 -27.50 9.99
N GLN A 109 44.42 -26.72 9.29
CA GLN A 109 43.03 -26.51 9.70
C GLN A 109 42.21 -27.81 9.61
N CYS A 110 41.44 -28.09 10.66
CA CYS A 110 40.57 -29.26 10.70
C CYS A 110 39.54 -29.24 9.56
N LYS A 111 39.50 -30.29 8.73
CA LYS A 111 38.59 -30.43 7.59
C LYS A 111 37.16 -30.83 7.95
N LYS A 112 36.87 -31.07 9.24
CA LYS A 112 35.53 -31.46 9.71
C LYS A 112 34.65 -30.21 9.88
N ASN A 113 33.34 -30.36 9.68
CA ASN A 113 32.39 -29.29 9.90
C ASN A 113 32.19 -29.05 11.41
N ALA A 114 31.86 -27.80 11.77
CA ALA A 114 31.50 -27.48 13.14
C ALA A 114 30.10 -28.05 13.47
N THR A 115 29.89 -28.48 14.71
CA THR A 115 28.56 -28.96 15.14
C THR A 115 27.62 -27.78 15.35
N ALA A 116 26.31 -27.99 15.16
CA ALA A 116 25.30 -26.95 15.39
C ALA A 116 25.49 -26.28 16.77
N GLY A 117 25.65 -24.96 16.78
CA GLY A 117 25.88 -24.19 18.01
C GLY A 117 27.31 -24.21 18.57
N SER A 118 28.31 -24.71 17.83
CA SER A 118 29.73 -24.67 18.21
C SER A 118 30.61 -24.23 17.05
N ASP A 119 31.77 -23.64 17.37
CA ASP A 119 32.84 -23.35 16.41
C ASP A 119 33.73 -24.59 16.10
N TYR A 120 33.47 -25.72 16.77
CA TYR A 120 34.28 -26.92 16.71
C TYR A 120 33.48 -28.16 16.30
N CYS A 121 34.15 -29.14 15.72
CA CYS A 121 33.57 -30.46 15.47
C CYS A 121 33.44 -31.26 16.78
N HIS A 122 32.71 -32.38 16.76
CA HIS A 122 32.51 -33.27 17.91
C HIS A 122 33.82 -33.74 18.60
N VAL A 123 34.95 -33.77 17.88
CA VAL A 123 36.26 -34.16 18.41
C VAL A 123 36.98 -33.02 19.14
N HIS A 124 36.82 -31.79 18.64
CA HIS A 124 37.55 -30.61 19.12
C HIS A 124 36.70 -29.70 20.00
N ARG A 125 35.48 -30.13 20.34
CA ARG A 125 34.61 -29.37 21.23
C ARG A 125 35.24 -29.34 22.63
N PRO A 126 35.53 -28.15 23.19
CA PRO A 126 36.00 -28.07 24.57
C PRO A 126 34.93 -28.65 25.50
N LYS A 127 35.37 -29.47 26.45
CA LYS A 127 34.52 -30.01 27.52
C LYS A 127 34.15 -28.91 28.51
#